data_AF-A0A9D5LKX8-F1
#
_entry.id   AF-A0A9D5LKX8-F1
#
_cell.length_a   1.000
_cell.length_b   1.000
_cell.length_c   1.000
_cell.angle_alpha   90.00
_cell.angle_beta   90.00
_cell.angle_gamma   90.00
#
_symmetry.space_group_name_H-M   'P 1'
#
loop_
_entity.id
_entity.type
_entity.pdbx_description
1 polymer ?
#
loop_
_entity_poly.entity_id
_entity_poly.type
_entity_poly.pdbx_seq_one_letter_code
_entity_poly.pdbx_strand_id
1 'polypeptide(L)'
;MRGEVARQTKARLCVHPKTKAKLKAKLKELTSHSNGWRYEKRKEKLDYAIRGWVNYFRLAEMRNFLKETDEWLRSRLRMCIWKCCKRAHYPTLTEYYEKLHPR
;
A
#
# COMPACT_ATOMS: atom_id res chain seq x y z
N MET A 1 -56.84 5.43 -12.79
CA MET A 1 -55.46 5.78 -13.20
C MET A 1 -54.61 5.95 -11.94
N ARG A 2 -53.76 4.97 -11.59
CA ARG A 2 -52.79 5.10 -10.49
C ARG A 2 -51.40 5.03 -11.11
N GLY A 3 -50.69 6.16 -11.06
CA GLY A 3 -49.38 6.32 -11.67
C GLY A 3 -48.36 5.38 -11.05
N GLU A 4 -47.64 4.66 -11.91
CA GLU A 4 -46.50 3.84 -11.54
C GLU A 4 -45.35 4.76 -11.12
N VAL A 5 -45.00 4.74 -9.83
CA VAL A 5 -43.82 5.41 -9.31
C VAL A 5 -42.59 4.66 -9.80
N ALA A 6 -41.89 5.25 -10.77
CA ALA A 6 -40.63 4.72 -11.29
C ALA A 6 -39.63 4.51 -10.13
N ARG A 7 -39.28 3.26 -9.84
CA ARG A 7 -38.19 2.93 -8.92
C ARG A 7 -36.89 3.41 -9.55
N GLN A 8 -36.34 4.54 -9.09
CA GLN A 8 -34.98 4.94 -9.48
C GLN A 8 -33.99 3.89 -8.97
N THR A 9 -33.61 2.95 -9.83
CA THR A 9 -32.50 2.03 -9.58
C THR A 9 -31.22 2.86 -9.62
N LYS A 10 -30.70 3.22 -8.45
CA LYS A 10 -29.46 3.98 -8.31
C LYS A 10 -28.30 3.09 -8.78
N ALA A 11 -27.98 3.16 -10.08
CA ALA A 11 -26.88 2.41 -10.66
C ALA A 11 -25.55 2.92 -10.07
N ARG A 12 -24.87 2.06 -9.30
CA ARG A 12 -23.56 2.36 -8.72
C ARG A 12 -22.48 2.09 -9.75
N LEU A 13 -21.64 3.08 -10.03
CA LEU A 13 -20.49 2.91 -10.91
C LEU A 13 -19.45 2.05 -10.18
N CYS A 14 -19.26 0.81 -10.62
CA CYS A 14 -18.32 -0.13 -10.03
C CYS A 14 -17.05 -0.27 -10.89
N VAL A 15 -15.88 -0.32 -10.25
CA VAL A 15 -14.63 -0.60 -10.96
C VAL A 15 -14.55 -2.08 -11.33
N HIS A 16 -14.24 -2.35 -12.60
CA HIS A 16 -14.05 -3.71 -13.11
C HIS A 16 -12.95 -4.46 -12.34
N PRO A 17 -13.14 -5.75 -11.97
CA PRO A 17 -12.19 -6.53 -11.17
C PRO A 17 -10.79 -6.62 -11.79
N LYS A 18 -10.69 -6.67 -13.12
CA LYS A 18 -9.40 -6.64 -13.84
C LYS A 18 -8.57 -5.40 -13.48
N THR A 19 -9.18 -4.23 -13.36
CA THR A 19 -8.46 -2.99 -13.05
C THR A 19 -8.06 -2.93 -11.57
N LYS A 20 -8.89 -3.47 -10.68
CA LYS A 20 -8.55 -3.67 -9.26
C LYS A 20 -7.32 -4.57 -9.10
N ALA A 21 -7.26 -5.67 -9.84
CA ALA A 21 -6.11 -6.58 -9.84
C ALA A 21 -4.84 -5.89 -10.37
N LYS A 22 -4.95 -5.08 -11.44
CA LYS A 22 -3.82 -4.28 -11.96
C LYS A 22 -3.25 -3.32 -10.92
N LEU A 23 -4.11 -2.65 -10.13
CA LEU A 23 -3.64 -1.80 -9.04
C LEU A 23 -2.85 -2.60 -8.00
N LYS A 24 -3.42 -3.71 -7.51
CA LYS A 24 -2.74 -4.55 -6.52
C LYS A 24 -1.40 -5.08 -7.04
N ALA A 25 -1.32 -5.47 -8.31
CA ALA A 25 -0.07 -5.89 -8.95
C ALA A 25 0.98 -4.76 -8.97
N LYS A 26 0.59 -3.56 -9.39
CA LYS A 26 1.48 -2.39 -9.40
C LYS A 26 1.97 -2.03 -7.99
N LEU A 27 1.10 -2.05 -6.99
CA LEU A 27 1.48 -1.80 -5.60
C LEU A 27 2.40 -2.89 -5.05
N LYS A 28 2.20 -4.16 -5.45
CA LYS A 28 3.08 -5.29 -5.10
C LYS A 28 4.50 -5.05 -5.62
N GLU A 29 4.60 -4.62 -6.87
CA GLU A 29 5.87 -4.33 -7.54
C GLU A 29 6.60 -3.17 -6.85
N LEU A 30 5.91 -2.06 -6.58
CA LEU A 30 6.48 -0.89 -5.89
C LEU A 30 6.96 -1.20 -4.46
N THR A 31 6.29 -2.14 -3.79
CA THR A 31 6.65 -2.62 -2.44
C THR A 31 7.45 -3.92 -2.46
N SER A 32 7.99 -4.31 -3.62
CA SER A 32 8.85 -5.48 -3.70
C SER A 32 10.19 -5.21 -2.98
N HIS A 33 10.75 -6.29 -2.42
CA HIS A 33 11.97 -6.23 -1.62
C HIS A 33 13.23 -6.22 -2.49
N SER A 34 13.14 -6.72 -3.74
CA SER A 34 14.29 -6.89 -4.64
C SER A 34 14.74 -5.60 -5.31
N ASN A 35 13.97 -4.53 -5.21
CA ASN A 35 14.14 -3.33 -6.04
C ASN A 35 15.27 -2.42 -5.53
N GLY A 36 15.81 -2.66 -4.33
CA GLY A 36 16.91 -1.88 -3.75
C GLY A 36 16.56 -0.42 -3.39
N TRP A 37 15.28 -0.04 -3.37
CA TRP A 37 14.88 1.35 -3.15
C TRP A 37 14.97 1.77 -1.67
N ARG A 38 15.39 3.01 -1.44
CA ARG A 38 15.26 3.71 -0.16
C ARG A 38 13.79 3.95 0.18
N TYR A 39 13.51 4.14 1.47
CA TYR A 39 12.14 4.31 1.97
C TYR A 39 11.47 5.57 1.41
N GLU A 40 12.19 6.69 1.29
CA GLU A 40 11.60 7.94 0.75
C GLU A 40 11.12 7.74 -0.69
N LYS A 41 11.98 7.17 -1.54
CA LYS A 41 11.66 6.89 -2.95
C LYS A 41 10.47 5.93 -3.08
N ARG A 42 10.38 4.92 -2.20
CA ARG A 42 9.22 4.02 -2.19
C ARG A 42 7.94 4.76 -1.83
N LYS A 43 7.97 5.60 -0.79
CA LYS A 43 6.81 6.41 -0.34
C LYS A 43 6.31 7.31 -1.46
N GLU A 44 7.23 8.02 -2.13
CA GLU A 44 6.91 8.93 -3.23
C GLU A 44 6.25 8.19 -4.40
N LYS A 45 6.81 7.08 -4.86
CA LYS A 45 6.22 6.30 -5.96
C LYS A 45 4.87 5.69 -5.61
N LEU A 46 4.67 5.29 -4.35
CA LEU A 46 3.41 4.76 -3.86
C LEU A 46 2.33 5.85 -3.86
N ASP A 47 2.68 7.04 -3.38
CA ASP A 47 1.80 8.21 -3.35
C ASP A 47 1.36 8.63 -4.75
N TYR A 48 2.28 8.71 -5.72
CA TYR A 48 1.93 8.98 -7.12
C TYR A 48 1.01 7.91 -7.72
N ALA A 49 1.27 6.63 -7.47
CA ALA A 49 0.46 5.54 -7.99
C ALA A 49 -0.97 5.56 -7.42
N ILE A 50 -1.11 5.82 -6.12
CA ILE A 50 -2.41 5.89 -5.44
C ILE A 50 -3.17 7.14 -5.90
N ARG A 51 -2.55 8.32 -5.89
CA ARG A 51 -3.18 9.57 -6.33
C ARG A 51 -3.68 9.48 -7.76
N GLY A 52 -2.87 8.99 -8.68
CA GLY A 52 -3.27 8.83 -10.08
C GLY A 52 -4.46 7.89 -10.25
N TRP A 53 -4.48 6.77 -9.51
CA TRP A 53 -5.56 5.80 -9.59
C TRP A 53 -6.87 6.32 -8.97
N VAL A 54 -6.80 6.95 -7.80
CA VAL A 54 -7.96 7.55 -7.13
C VAL A 54 -8.56 8.68 -7.97
N ASN A 55 -7.72 9.52 -8.59
CA ASN A 55 -8.20 10.59 -9.45
C ASN A 55 -8.93 10.04 -10.69
N TYR A 56 -8.39 8.99 -11.32
CA TYR A 56 -9.01 8.35 -12.48
C TYR A 56 -10.37 7.70 -12.14
N PHE A 57 -10.48 7.05 -10.98
CA PHE A 57 -11.69 6.33 -10.57
C PHE A 57 -12.59 7.13 -9.62
N ARG A 58 -12.44 8.46 -9.53
CA ARG A 58 -13.12 9.30 -8.52
C ARG A 58 -14.64 9.13 -8.46
N LEU A 59 -15.30 8.81 -9.58
CA LEU A 59 -16.75 8.64 -9.68
C LEU A 59 -17.26 7.24 -9.28
N ALA A 60 -16.35 6.28 -9.08
CA ALA A 60 -16.70 4.90 -8.79
C ALA A 60 -16.80 4.61 -7.28
N GLU A 61 -17.78 3.79 -6.88
CA GLU A 61 -17.87 3.29 -5.51
C GLU A 61 -16.84 2.17 -5.29
N MET A 62 -15.83 2.45 -4.45
CA MET A 62 -14.71 1.52 -4.20
C MET A 62 -14.13 1.60 -2.77
N ARG A 63 -14.91 2.14 -1.81
CA ARG A 63 -14.46 2.33 -0.42
C ARG A 63 -13.91 1.05 0.23
N ASN A 64 -14.67 -0.06 0.16
CA ASN A 64 -14.25 -1.33 0.77
C ASN A 64 -12.96 -1.87 0.14
N PHE A 65 -12.88 -1.81 -1.20
CA PHE A 65 -11.68 -2.23 -1.93
C PHE A 65 -10.44 -1.41 -1.55
N LEU A 66 -10.59 -0.10 -1.39
CA LEU A 66 -9.49 0.78 -0.96
C LEU A 66 -9.03 0.44 0.46
N LYS A 67 -9.97 0.18 1.38
CA LYS A 67 -9.65 -0.21 2.76
C LYS A 67 -8.87 -1.53 2.82
N GLU A 68 -9.37 -2.57 2.16
CA GLU A 68 -8.68 -3.86 2.07
C GLU A 68 -7.28 -3.74 1.45
N THR A 69 -7.15 -2.90 0.42
CA THR A 69 -5.88 -2.68 -0.26
C THR A 69 -4.90 -1.91 0.63
N ASP A 70 -5.37 -0.94 1.42
CA ASP A 70 -4.54 -0.20 2.38
C ASP A 70 -4.03 -1.09 3.52
N GLU A 71 -4.90 -1.93 4.10
CA GLU A 71 -4.51 -2.88 5.14
C GLU A 71 -3.43 -3.85 4.65
N TRP A 72 -3.62 -4.41 3.45
CA TRP A 72 -2.63 -5.27 2.80
C TRP A 72 -1.32 -4.53 2.51
N LEU A 73 -1.39 -3.29 2.05
CA LEU A 73 -0.23 -2.47 1.72
C LEU A 73 0.59 -2.11 2.96
N ARG A 74 -0.06 -1.74 4.07
CA ARG A 74 0.58 -1.47 5.36
C ARG A 74 1.34 -2.68 5.89
N SER A 75 0.79 -3.89 5.74
CA SER A 75 1.48 -5.13 6.12
C SER A 75 2.79 -5.33 5.35
N ARG A 76 2.81 -4.99 4.04
CA ARG A 76 4.04 -5.04 3.23
C ARG A 76 5.06 -3.98 3.64
N LEU A 77 4.60 -2.77 3.92
CA LEU A 77 5.47 -1.67 4.37
C LEU A 77 6.12 -1.98 5.73
N ARG A 78 5.38 -2.59 6.68
CA ARG A 78 5.94 -3.06 7.95
C ARG A 78 7.11 -4.02 7.75
N MET A 79 6.97 -5.00 6.87
CA MET A 79 8.05 -5.94 6.55
C MET A 79 9.28 -5.24 5.94
N CYS A 80 9.05 -4.26 5.07
CA CYS A 80 10.14 -3.45 4.51
C CYS A 80 10.89 -2.67 5.59
N ILE A 81 10.16 -2.01 6.49
CA ILE A 81 10.74 -1.23 7.60
C ILE A 81 11.51 -2.16 8.55
N TRP A 82 10.91 -3.28 8.95
CA TRP A 82 11.55 -4.28 9.82
C TRP A 82 12.90 -4.74 9.30
N LYS A 83 12.99 -5.11 8.01
CA LYS A 83 14.25 -5.51 7.38
C LYS A 83 15.29 -4.38 7.35
N CYS A 84 14.86 -3.14 7.07
CA CYS A 84 15.76 -1.99 7.11
C CYS A 84 16.34 -1.77 8.53
N CYS A 85 15.51 -1.86 9.57
CA CYS A 85 15.95 -1.73 10.95
C CYS A 85 16.92 -2.84 11.38
N LYS A 86 16.73 -4.09 10.93
CA LYS A 86 17.68 -5.19 11.20
C LYS A 86 19.03 -5.01 10.51
N ARG A 87 19.05 -4.46 9.29
CA ARG A 87 20.31 -4.15 8.59
C ARG A 87 21.07 -2.99 9.25
N ALA A 88 20.35 -2.05 9.86
CA ALA A 88 20.93 -0.96 10.64
C ALA A 88 21.30 -1.37 12.08
N HIS A 89 20.93 -2.56 12.55
CA HIS A 89 21.37 -3.06 13.84
C HIS A 89 22.83 -3.54 13.69
N TYR A 90 23.76 -2.64 14.01
CA TYR A 90 25.19 -2.74 13.76
C TYR A 90 25.89 -3.87 14.55
N PRO A 91 26.88 -4.56 13.96
CA PRO A 91 27.78 -5.47 14.69
C PRO A 91 28.78 -4.76 15.63
N THR A 92 28.97 -3.44 15.49
CA THR A 92 29.90 -2.64 16.31
C THR A 92 29.42 -2.42 17.74
N LEU A 93 28.13 -2.65 18.03
CA LEU A 93 27.63 -2.59 19.40
C LEU A 93 28.17 -3.75 20.24
N THR A 94 28.39 -4.92 19.65
CA THR A 94 28.99 -6.05 20.37
C THR A 94 30.42 -5.71 20.81
N GLU A 95 31.24 -5.16 19.89
CA GLU A 95 32.57 -4.64 20.25
C GLU A 95 32.51 -3.48 21.26
N TYR A 96 31.52 -2.60 21.16
CA TYR A 96 31.34 -1.47 22.09
C TYR A 96 30.93 -1.93 23.51
N TYR A 97 30.01 -2.90 23.61
CA TYR A 97 29.57 -3.48 24.88
C TYR A 97 30.65 -4.37 25.52
N GLU A 98 31.40 -5.14 24.73
CA GLU A 98 32.54 -5.93 25.20
C GLU A 98 33.70 -5.05 25.70
N LYS A 99 33.92 -3.88 25.09
CA LYS A 99 34.98 -2.93 25.49
C LYS A 99 34.63 -2.12 26.75
N LEU A 100 33.34 -1.92 27.05
CA LEU A 100 32.86 -1.21 28.25
C LEU A 100 32.66 -2.13 29.47
N HIS A 101 32.43 -3.42 29.26
CA HIS A 101 32.25 -4.41 30.33
C HIS A 101 33.12 -5.66 30.05
N PRO A 102 34.44 -5.59 30.24
CA PRO A 102 35.27 -6.79 30.26
C PRO A 102 34.83 -7.66 31.44
N ARG A 103 34.61 -8.96 31.17
CA ARG A 103 34.41 -9.95 32.24
C ARG A 103 35.66 -10.08 33.11
#